data_AF-A0A9D2B5H5-F1
#
_entry.id   AF-A0A9D2B5H5-F1
#
_cell.length_a   1.000
_cell.length_b   1.000
_cell.length_c   1.000
_cell.angle_alpha   90.00
_cell.angle_beta   90.00
_cell.angle_gamma   90.00
#
_symmetry.space_group_name_H-M   'P 1'
#
loop_
_entity.id
_entity.type
_entity.pdbx_description
1 polymer ?
#
loop_
_entity_poly.entity_id
_entity_poly.type
_entity_poly.pdbx_seq_one_letter_code
_entity_poly.pdbx_strand_id
1 'polypeptide(L)'
;MYAVRSPTAAGRTRLSALLFCVVFTGAWLLNSARAESISDAYLVVTSDNGAILAQLAMPEGARWCLGWNHSVRHFTVLDCYRHRAGNMELERSHQPDFAAGLGYTEGRGELVSDGEGGYWIENINEPVPGNHYVLRVGSPQVDHRLLWQRGGKAYRLSLSERAAGERVTLQLTKLDS
;
A
#
# COMPACT_ATOMS: atom_id res chain seq x y z
N MET A 1 5.11 -53.49 -73.55
CA MET A 1 4.34 -54.64 -73.04
C MET A 1 3.11 -54.12 -72.31
N TYR A 2 1.97 -54.76 -72.57
CA TYR A 2 0.59 -54.37 -72.32
C TYR A 2 0.18 -54.43 -70.82
N ALA A 3 -0.61 -53.45 -70.33
CA ALA A 3 -2.06 -53.53 -69.99
C ALA A 3 -2.35 -54.10 -68.57
N VAL A 4 -3.38 -53.77 -67.77
CA VAL A 4 -4.62 -52.95 -67.79
C VAL A 4 -5.27 -53.13 -66.38
N ARG A 5 -5.91 -52.15 -65.70
CA ARG A 5 -7.38 -51.89 -65.55
C ARG A 5 -7.54 -50.92 -64.34
N SER A 6 -8.14 -49.72 -64.44
CA SER A 6 -9.59 -49.35 -64.28
C SER A 6 -10.04 -49.14 -62.78
N PRO A 7 -11.20 -48.51 -62.47
CA PRO A 7 -11.26 -47.12 -61.98
C PRO A 7 -12.23 -46.87 -60.76
N THR A 8 -12.55 -45.59 -60.50
CA THR A 8 -13.75 -45.01 -59.84
C THR A 8 -13.88 -44.92 -58.30
N ALA A 9 -14.11 -43.69 -57.81
CA ALA A 9 -15.14 -43.29 -56.82
C ALA A 9 -15.18 -41.73 -56.82
N ALA A 10 -16.28 -41.08 -57.26
CA ALA A 10 -17.42 -40.61 -56.45
C ALA A 10 -17.03 -39.51 -55.43
N GLY A 11 -17.70 -38.36 -55.28
CA GLY A 11 -18.98 -37.82 -55.77
C GLY A 11 -18.95 -36.27 -55.68
N ARG A 12 -19.57 -35.55 -56.62
CA ARG A 12 -20.91 -34.92 -56.55
C ARG A 12 -21.22 -34.09 -55.29
N THR A 13 -21.29 -32.77 -55.54
CA THR A 13 -22.30 -31.78 -55.06
C THR A 13 -22.28 -31.42 -53.56
N ARG A 14 -22.39 -30.16 -53.14
CA ARG A 14 -23.49 -29.19 -53.34
C ARG A 14 -22.96 -27.77 -53.05
N LEU A 15 -23.14 -26.84 -53.99
CA LEU A 15 -24.20 -25.79 -53.99
C LEU A 15 -24.10 -24.80 -52.82
N SER A 16 -23.72 -23.58 -53.19
CA SER A 16 -23.91 -22.31 -52.51
C SER A 16 -25.26 -22.21 -51.80
N ALA A 17 -25.26 -21.70 -50.58
CA ALA A 17 -25.75 -20.36 -50.25
C ALA A 17 -26.01 -20.21 -48.74
N LEU A 18 -25.90 -18.97 -48.29
CA LEU A 18 -26.61 -18.31 -47.19
C LEU A 18 -25.85 -18.02 -45.88
N LEU A 19 -26.11 -16.78 -45.49
CA LEU A 19 -26.09 -16.16 -44.16
C LEU A 19 -24.79 -15.47 -43.73
N PHE A 20 -24.65 -14.23 -44.23
CA PHE A 20 -24.00 -13.14 -43.52
C PHE A 20 -24.75 -12.91 -42.18
N CYS A 21 -24.38 -13.66 -41.15
CA CYS A 21 -24.70 -13.29 -39.77
C CYS A 21 -23.77 -12.15 -39.36
N VAL A 22 -24.25 -10.92 -39.51
CA VAL A 22 -23.66 -9.75 -38.83
C VAL A 22 -23.95 -9.91 -37.33
N VAL A 23 -23.05 -10.60 -36.63
CA VAL A 23 -22.97 -10.58 -35.18
C VAL A 23 -21.72 -9.78 -34.84
N PHE A 24 -21.81 -8.44 -34.98
CA PHE A 24 -20.82 -7.58 -34.35
C PHE A 24 -21.12 -7.61 -32.85
N THR A 25 -20.31 -8.43 -32.18
CA THR A 25 -20.16 -8.57 -30.74
C THR A 25 -20.30 -7.21 -30.06
N GLY A 26 -21.36 -7.07 -29.25
CA GLY A 26 -21.49 -5.96 -28.31
C GLY A 26 -20.24 -5.92 -27.44
N ALA A 27 -19.41 -4.90 -27.64
CA ALA A 27 -18.34 -4.57 -26.73
C ALA A 27 -18.99 -4.07 -25.44
N TRP A 28 -19.30 -5.01 -24.54
CA TRP A 28 -19.61 -4.72 -23.16
C TRP A 28 -18.34 -4.13 -22.55
N LEU A 29 -18.25 -2.79 -22.59
CA LEU A 29 -17.36 -2.03 -21.72
C LEU A 29 -17.88 -2.27 -20.30
N LEU A 30 -17.43 -3.37 -19.67
CA LEU A 30 -17.58 -3.59 -18.24
C LEU A 30 -16.74 -2.54 -17.54
N ASN A 31 -17.37 -1.39 -17.29
CA ASN A 31 -16.85 -0.37 -16.41
C ASN A 31 -16.88 -0.98 -15.00
N SER A 32 -15.82 -1.67 -14.61
CA SER A 32 -15.66 -2.21 -13.26
C SER A 32 -15.56 -1.05 -12.28
N ALA A 33 -16.71 -0.58 -11.78
CA ALA A 33 -16.76 0.25 -10.60
C ALA A 33 -16.11 -0.54 -9.46
N ARG A 34 -14.91 -0.14 -9.07
CA ARG A 34 -14.18 -0.74 -7.95
C ARG A 34 -14.99 -0.39 -6.71
N ALA A 35 -15.73 -1.36 -6.16
CA ALA A 35 -16.39 -1.18 -4.88
C ALA A 35 -15.32 -0.77 -3.85
N GLU A 36 -15.51 0.37 -3.19
CA GLU A 36 -14.72 0.71 -2.02
C GLU A 36 -15.07 -0.33 -0.95
N SER A 37 -14.15 -1.27 -0.68
CA SER A 37 -14.34 -2.23 0.40
C SER A 37 -14.41 -1.46 1.71
N ILE A 38 -15.47 -1.68 2.49
CA ILE A 38 -15.54 -1.22 3.88
C ILE A 38 -14.33 -1.81 4.60
N SER A 39 -13.45 -0.95 5.10
CA SER A 39 -12.28 -1.38 5.85
C SER A 39 -12.73 -1.89 7.21
N ASP A 40 -12.27 -3.08 7.59
CA ASP A 40 -12.51 -3.66 8.91
C ASP A 40 -11.50 -3.16 9.96
N ALA A 41 -10.36 -2.64 9.50
CA ALA A 41 -9.32 -2.06 10.35
C ALA A 41 -9.03 -0.59 10.03
N TYR A 42 -8.62 0.15 11.06
CA TYR A 42 -8.35 1.57 11.00
C TYR A 42 -7.07 1.89 11.78
N LEU A 43 -6.26 2.79 11.24
CA LEU A 43 -5.29 3.52 12.04
C LEU A 43 -6.01 4.69 12.70
N VAL A 44 -6.05 4.68 14.03
CA VAL A 44 -6.65 5.73 14.85
C VAL A 44 -5.55 6.44 15.61
N VAL A 45 -5.59 7.77 15.61
CA VAL A 45 -4.73 8.61 16.43
C VAL A 45 -5.58 9.28 17.49
N THR A 46 -5.28 9.02 18.76
CA THR A 46 -5.97 9.60 19.91
C THR A 46 -5.03 10.47 20.73
N SER A 47 -5.52 11.62 21.21
CA SER A 47 -4.83 12.41 22.24
C SER A 47 -4.98 11.78 23.62
N ASP A 48 -4.20 12.25 24.59
CA ASP A 48 -4.26 11.79 25.99
C ASP A 48 -5.64 11.96 26.65
N ASN A 49 -6.47 12.91 26.19
CA ASN A 49 -7.84 13.08 26.68
C ASN A 49 -8.89 12.23 25.92
N GLY A 50 -8.44 11.36 25.01
CA GLY A 50 -9.30 10.46 24.24
C GLY A 50 -9.91 11.06 22.96
N ALA A 51 -9.58 12.30 22.60
CA ALA A 51 -10.09 12.88 21.35
C ALA A 51 -9.44 12.20 20.13
N ILE A 52 -10.25 11.85 19.12
CA ILE A 52 -9.76 11.27 17.86
C ILE A 52 -9.23 12.39 16.98
N LEU A 53 -7.91 12.38 16.75
CA LEU A 53 -7.21 13.35 15.91
C LEU A 53 -7.15 12.92 14.44
N ALA A 54 -7.15 11.61 14.18
CA ALA A 54 -7.21 11.04 12.85
C ALA A 54 -7.80 9.62 12.89
N GLN A 55 -8.51 9.25 11.83
CA GLN A 55 -8.99 7.89 11.60
C GLN A 55 -8.84 7.58 10.11
N LEU A 56 -8.08 6.55 9.80
CA LEU A 56 -7.69 6.20 8.43
C LEU A 56 -8.04 4.74 8.17
N ALA A 57 -8.81 4.46 7.13
CA ALA A 57 -9.08 3.09 6.68
C ALA A 57 -7.77 2.39 6.31
N MET A 58 -7.49 1.25 6.96
CA MET A 58 -6.31 0.43 6.75
C MET A 58 -6.76 -1.00 6.44
N PRO A 59 -7.29 -1.30 5.24
CA PRO A 59 -7.60 -2.68 4.87
C PRO A 59 -6.34 -3.53 4.88
N GLU A 60 -6.49 -4.85 4.85
CA GLU A 60 -5.36 -5.78 4.77
C GLU A 60 -4.37 -5.36 3.66
N GLY A 61 -3.10 -5.27 4.03
CA GLY A 61 -2.01 -4.85 3.14
C GLY A 61 -1.85 -3.33 2.97
N ALA A 62 -2.71 -2.51 3.55
CA ALA A 62 -2.58 -1.05 3.54
C ALA A 62 -1.30 -0.59 4.24
N ARG A 63 -0.77 0.55 3.79
CA ARG A 63 0.50 1.12 4.24
C ARG A 63 0.38 2.59 4.60
N TRP A 64 1.18 3.00 5.57
CA TRP A 64 1.37 4.40 5.92
C TRP A 64 2.79 4.63 6.42
N CYS A 65 3.27 5.86 6.38
CA CYS A 65 4.51 6.25 7.04
C CYS A 65 4.25 7.38 8.03
N LEU A 66 4.91 7.32 9.18
CA LEU A 66 5.13 8.47 10.04
C LEU A 66 6.38 9.19 9.52
N GLY A 67 6.20 10.35 8.91
CA GLY A 67 7.29 11.22 8.51
C GLY A 67 7.54 12.31 9.54
N TRP A 68 8.80 12.70 9.72
CA TRP A 68 9.19 13.82 10.57
C TRP A 68 10.53 14.41 10.12
N ASN A 69 10.76 15.67 10.42
CA ASN A 69 12.00 16.37 10.08
C ASN A 69 12.98 16.32 11.26
N HIS A 70 14.21 15.90 11.00
CA HIS A 70 15.27 15.90 11.99
C HIS A 70 15.55 17.32 12.48
N SER A 71 15.38 17.59 13.78
CA SER A 71 15.34 18.97 14.32
C SER A 71 16.60 19.79 14.05
N VAL A 72 17.77 19.15 13.94
CA VAL A 72 19.06 19.81 13.70
C VAL A 72 19.38 19.96 12.22
N ARG A 73 19.03 18.96 11.40
CA ARG A 73 19.50 18.85 10.01
C ARG A 73 18.39 19.04 8.98
N HIS A 74 17.14 19.10 9.45
CA HIS A 74 15.91 19.36 8.71
C HIS A 74 15.58 18.39 7.54
N PHE A 75 16.32 17.29 7.38
CA PHE A 75 15.93 16.21 6.47
C PHE A 75 14.76 15.40 7.02
N THR A 76 14.00 14.77 6.13
CA THR A 76 12.86 13.91 6.50
C THR A 76 13.32 12.49 6.81
N VAL A 77 12.94 11.98 7.97
CA VAL A 77 12.98 10.57 8.35
C VAL A 77 11.59 9.96 8.13
N LEU A 78 11.53 8.69 7.71
CA LEU A 78 10.27 7.96 7.51
C LEU A 78 10.29 6.63 8.24
N ASP A 79 9.29 6.37 9.07
CA ASP A 79 9.01 5.04 9.60
C ASP A 79 7.71 4.53 8.97
N CYS A 80 7.82 3.49 8.15
CA CYS A 80 6.72 3.01 7.32
C CYS A 80 6.19 1.67 7.82
N TYR A 81 4.88 1.62 7.96
CA TYR A 81 4.14 0.52 8.55
C TYR A 81 3.18 -0.10 7.54
N ARG A 82 2.81 -1.34 7.80
CA ARG A 82 1.82 -2.10 7.05
C ARG A 82 0.83 -2.78 7.98
N HIS A 83 -0.43 -2.81 7.58
CA HIS A 83 -1.40 -3.73 8.15
C HIS A 83 -1.21 -5.11 7.49
N ARG A 84 -0.78 -6.10 8.27
CA ARG A 84 -0.65 -7.50 7.83
C ARG A 84 -1.28 -8.45 8.84
N ALA A 85 -2.26 -9.23 8.39
CA ALA A 85 -2.92 -10.25 9.19
C ALA A 85 -3.42 -9.74 10.56
N GLY A 86 -3.98 -8.53 10.59
CA GLY A 86 -4.43 -7.90 11.84
C GLY A 86 -3.32 -7.22 12.66
N ASN A 87 -2.06 -7.31 12.24
CA ASN A 87 -0.93 -6.69 12.92
C ASN A 87 -0.50 -5.40 12.24
N MET A 88 -0.07 -4.46 13.06
CA MET A 88 0.71 -3.31 12.64
C MET A 88 2.18 -3.75 12.61
N GLU A 89 2.78 -3.81 11.43
CA GLU A 89 4.19 -4.16 11.26
C GLU A 89 4.98 -2.93 10.82
N LEU A 90 6.12 -2.66 11.44
CA LEU A 90 7.11 -1.76 10.86
C LEU A 90 7.76 -2.48 9.67
N GLU A 91 7.44 -2.04 8.46
CA GLU A 91 7.87 -2.67 7.21
C GLU A 91 9.28 -2.21 6.82
N ARG A 92 9.54 -0.90 6.95
CA ARG A 92 10.79 -0.25 6.52
C ARG A 92 10.99 1.11 7.19
N SER A 93 12.23 1.60 7.25
CA SER A 93 12.57 2.93 7.76
C SER A 93 13.59 3.63 6.85
N HIS A 94 13.44 4.93 6.61
CA HIS A 94 14.40 5.75 5.85
C HIS A 94 15.11 6.73 6.75
N GLN A 95 16.43 6.72 6.67
CA GLN A 95 17.31 7.53 7.50
C GLN A 95 18.33 8.23 6.59
N PRO A 96 18.17 9.55 6.35
CA PRO A 96 19.12 10.31 5.52
C PRO A 96 20.51 10.49 6.15
N ASP A 97 20.70 10.04 7.40
CA ASP A 97 21.94 10.14 8.16
C ASP A 97 21.96 8.99 9.20
N PHE A 98 23.12 8.40 9.46
CA PHE A 98 23.28 7.32 10.45
C PHE A 98 23.01 7.76 11.90
N ALA A 99 23.04 9.06 12.17
CA ALA A 99 22.76 9.63 13.48
C ALA A 99 21.27 10.01 13.68
N ALA A 100 20.35 9.58 12.79
CA ALA A 100 18.93 9.93 12.88
C ALA A 100 18.02 8.73 12.66
N GLY A 101 16.84 8.72 13.30
CA GLY A 101 15.86 7.66 13.15
C GLY A 101 16.05 6.50 14.11
N LEU A 102 15.50 5.33 13.74
CA LEU A 102 15.54 4.13 14.57
C LEU A 102 16.92 3.44 14.59
N GLY A 103 17.81 3.79 13.66
CA GLY A 103 19.10 3.12 13.45
C GLY A 103 18.95 1.71 12.85
N TYR A 104 20.07 1.20 12.30
CA TYR A 104 20.20 -0.19 11.88
C TYR A 104 20.76 -1.05 13.01
N THR A 105 20.26 -2.27 13.13
CA THR A 105 20.80 -3.32 14.00
C THR A 105 20.89 -4.61 13.20
N GLU A 106 22.00 -5.34 13.34
CA GLU A 106 22.20 -6.59 12.61
C GLU A 106 21.04 -7.57 12.88
N GLY A 107 20.52 -8.16 11.80
CA GLY A 107 19.36 -9.07 11.85
C GLY A 107 17.99 -8.38 11.88
N ARG A 108 17.92 -7.05 11.90
CA ARG A 108 16.66 -6.28 11.88
C ARG A 108 16.43 -5.61 10.52
N GLY A 109 16.15 -6.42 9.51
CA GLY A 109 15.99 -5.99 8.12
C GLY A 109 17.31 -5.89 7.36
N GLU A 110 17.26 -5.23 6.21
CA GLU A 110 18.36 -5.12 5.24
C GLU A 110 18.72 -3.65 5.05
N LEU A 111 19.99 -3.30 5.28
CA LEU A 111 20.51 -1.96 5.03
C LEU A 111 20.77 -1.76 3.53
N VAL A 112 20.06 -0.82 2.91
CA VAL A 112 20.17 -0.49 1.49
C VAL A 112 20.45 1.00 1.35
N SER A 113 21.52 1.37 0.64
CA SER A 113 21.79 2.79 0.37
C SER A 113 20.64 3.44 -0.39
N ASP A 114 20.30 4.68 -0.05
CA ASP A 114 19.31 5.47 -0.79
C ASP A 114 19.90 6.21 -2.00
N GLY A 115 21.21 6.15 -2.21
CA GLY A 115 21.93 6.83 -3.29
C GLY A 115 22.31 8.30 -2.99
N GLU A 116 21.83 8.87 -1.89
CA GLU A 116 21.95 10.30 -1.54
C GLU A 116 22.68 10.52 -0.20
N GLY A 117 23.43 9.51 0.24
CA GLY A 117 24.22 9.53 1.48
C GLY A 117 23.47 9.01 2.71
N GLY A 118 22.20 8.66 2.56
CA GLY A 118 21.40 7.97 3.57
C GLY A 118 21.19 6.48 3.24
N TYR A 119 20.21 5.90 3.92
CA TYR A 119 19.85 4.50 3.73
C TYR A 119 18.39 4.20 4.10
N TRP A 120 17.90 3.14 3.49
CA TRP A 120 16.72 2.42 3.93
C TRP A 120 17.15 1.23 4.79
N ILE A 121 16.33 0.91 5.77
CA ILE A 121 16.27 -0.41 6.38
C ILE A 121 15.01 -1.05 5.81
N GLU A 122 15.17 -1.91 4.82
CA GLU A 122 14.08 -2.62 4.17
C GLU A 122 13.80 -3.94 4.91
N ASN A 123 12.66 -4.55 4.63
CA ASN A 123 12.33 -5.90 5.10
C ASN A 123 12.39 -6.08 6.64
N ILE A 124 12.09 -5.03 7.42
CA ILE A 124 12.08 -5.10 8.89
C ILE A 124 11.00 -6.09 9.36
N ASN A 125 9.77 -5.93 8.85
CA ASN A 125 8.59 -6.77 9.14
C ASN A 125 8.37 -7.04 10.64
N GLU A 126 8.69 -6.08 11.50
CA GLU A 126 8.63 -6.24 12.95
C GLU A 126 7.22 -5.87 13.46
N PRO A 127 6.51 -6.77 14.16
CA PRO A 127 5.23 -6.44 14.77
C PRO A 127 5.39 -5.35 15.85
N VAL A 128 4.54 -4.33 15.79
CA VAL A 128 4.42 -3.33 16.86
C VAL A 128 3.64 -3.96 18.02
N PRO A 129 4.22 -4.03 19.23
CA PRO A 129 3.56 -4.65 20.38
C PRO A 129 2.18 -4.05 20.65
N GLY A 130 1.17 -4.91 20.73
CA GLY A 130 -0.22 -4.49 20.99
C GLY A 130 -0.84 -3.60 19.91
N ASN A 131 -0.27 -3.57 18.69
CA ASN A 131 -0.72 -2.75 17.57
C ASN A 131 -0.81 -1.24 17.85
N HIS A 132 -0.05 -0.75 18.83
CA HIS A 132 -0.02 0.68 19.14
C HIS A 132 1.34 1.15 19.60
N TYR A 133 1.59 2.44 19.42
CA TYR A 133 2.69 3.12 20.06
C TYR A 133 2.29 4.54 20.47
N VAL A 134 3.05 5.08 21.39
CA VAL A 134 2.89 6.44 21.89
C VAL A 134 3.89 7.34 21.18
N LEU A 135 3.42 8.48 20.71
CA LEU A 135 4.24 9.53 20.13
C LEU A 135 4.07 10.81 20.94
N ARG A 136 5.18 11.44 21.32
CA ARG A 136 5.15 12.86 21.70
C ARG A 136 5.31 13.70 20.44
N VAL A 137 4.25 14.37 20.04
CA VAL A 137 4.21 15.12 18.80
C VAL A 137 5.16 16.33 18.90
N GLY A 138 6.15 16.35 18.04
CA GLY A 138 7.09 17.46 17.89
C GLY A 138 6.44 18.76 17.40
N SER A 139 7.21 19.85 17.49
CA SER A 139 6.79 21.19 17.07
C SER A 139 6.43 21.26 15.57
N PRO A 140 5.83 22.37 15.09
CA PRO A 140 5.55 22.55 13.67
C PRO A 140 6.75 22.35 12.74
N GLN A 141 7.98 22.62 13.20
CA GLN A 141 9.20 22.41 12.41
C GLN A 141 9.58 20.92 12.29
N VAL A 142 9.31 20.14 13.33
CA VAL A 142 9.48 18.67 13.30
C VAL A 142 8.45 18.04 12.39
N ASP A 143 7.23 18.58 12.35
CA ASP A 143 6.19 18.20 11.41
C ASP A 143 5.96 16.67 11.36
N HIS A 144 5.62 16.08 12.50
CA HIS A 144 5.16 14.70 12.49
C HIS A 144 3.91 14.61 11.62
N ARG A 145 3.97 13.82 10.55
CA ARG A 145 2.85 13.63 9.63
C ARG A 145 2.62 12.18 9.28
N LEU A 146 1.35 11.84 9.09
CA LEU A 146 0.95 10.59 8.45
C LEU A 146 0.96 10.78 6.94
N LEU A 147 1.57 9.84 6.24
CA LEU A 147 1.65 9.77 4.78
C LEU A 147 1.09 8.42 4.33
N TRP A 148 0.15 8.40 3.39
CA TRP A 148 -0.41 7.16 2.87
C TRP A 148 -0.90 7.31 1.43
N GLN A 149 -1.20 6.19 0.80
CA GLN A 149 -1.80 6.16 -0.55
C GLN A 149 -3.16 5.48 -0.51
N ARG A 150 -4.12 6.00 -1.28
CA ARG A 150 -5.44 5.38 -1.49
C ARG A 150 -5.92 5.67 -2.92
N GLY A 151 -6.33 4.63 -3.64
CA GLY A 151 -6.78 4.77 -5.04
C GLY A 151 -5.73 5.39 -5.97
N GLY A 152 -4.44 5.14 -5.72
CA GLY A 152 -3.34 5.73 -6.49
C GLY A 152 -3.01 7.20 -6.17
N LYS A 153 -3.73 7.81 -5.22
CA LYS A 153 -3.48 9.18 -4.76
C LYS A 153 -2.73 9.19 -3.45
N ALA A 154 -1.73 10.08 -3.33
CA ALA A 154 -1.02 10.34 -2.09
C ALA A 154 -1.82 11.29 -1.18
N TYR A 155 -1.80 11.00 0.11
CA TYR A 155 -2.45 11.77 1.16
C TYR A 155 -1.48 12.04 2.30
N ARG A 156 -1.77 13.13 3.02
CA ARG A 156 -0.96 13.61 4.13
C ARG A 156 -1.84 14.24 5.20
N LEU A 157 -1.48 14.05 6.46
CA LEU A 157 -2.08 14.71 7.62
C LEU A 157 -0.99 15.07 8.63
N SER A 158 -0.80 16.37 8.93
CA SER A 158 0.16 16.81 9.95
C SER A 158 -0.45 16.62 11.35
N LEU A 159 0.23 15.87 12.19
CA LEU A 159 -0.06 15.75 13.61
C LEU A 159 0.49 16.95 14.38
N SER A 160 1.63 17.51 13.96
CA SER A 160 2.19 18.71 14.57
C SER A 160 1.27 19.93 14.43
N GLU A 161 0.49 20.05 13.36
CA GLU A 161 -0.54 21.09 13.25
C GLU A 161 -1.74 20.87 14.21
N ARG A 162 -2.00 19.63 14.61
CA ARG A 162 -3.17 19.25 15.40
C ARG A 162 -2.91 19.16 16.90
N ALA A 163 -1.70 18.76 17.29
CA ALA A 163 -1.39 18.34 18.65
C ALA A 163 0.10 18.55 19.00
N ALA A 164 0.76 19.59 18.48
CA ALA A 164 2.18 19.86 18.79
C ALA A 164 2.43 19.94 20.31
N GLY A 165 3.46 19.22 20.77
CA GLY A 165 3.86 19.14 22.17
C GLY A 165 3.09 18.09 22.99
N GLU A 166 1.98 17.58 22.45
CA GLU A 166 1.11 16.62 23.12
C GLU A 166 1.56 15.18 22.93
N ARG A 167 1.14 14.32 23.85
CA ARG A 167 1.25 12.87 23.72
C ARG A 167 0.01 12.36 22.99
N VAL A 168 0.23 11.49 22.02
CA VAL A 168 -0.82 10.83 21.25
C VAL A 168 -0.52 9.33 21.17
N THR A 169 -1.56 8.53 21.05
CA THR A 169 -1.46 7.09 20.77
C THR A 169 -1.87 6.85 19.32
N LEU A 170 -1.02 6.15 18.58
CA LEU A 170 -1.34 5.64 17.25
C LEU A 170 -1.61 4.16 17.39
N GLN A 171 -2.80 3.73 16.96
CA GLN A 171 -3.23 2.35 17.11
C GLN A 171 -3.87 1.84 15.83
N LEU A 172 -3.46 0.65 15.38
CA LEU A 172 -4.23 -0.14 14.43
C LEU A 172 -5.27 -0.94 15.20
N THR A 173 -6.54 -0.71 14.92
CA THR A 173 -7.65 -1.41 15.56
C THR A 173 -8.68 -1.84 14.54
N LYS A 174 -9.38 -2.94 14.82
CA LYS A 174 -10.68 -3.19 14.20
C LYS A 174 -11.71 -2.30 14.87
N LEU A 175 -12.64 -1.74 14.10
CA LEU A 175 -13.84 -1.18 14.71
C LEU A 175 -14.79 -2.35 14.94
N ASP A 176 -15.08 -2.64 16.21
CA ASP A 176 -16.12 -3.59 16.56
C ASP A 176 -17.42 -3.15 15.87
N SER A 177 -17.98 -4.06 15.07
CA SER A 177 -19.23 -3.85 14.33
C SER A 177 -20.44 -4.13 15.20
#